data_AF-A0A944BHD5-F1
#
_entry.id   AF-A0A944BHD5-F1
#
_cell.length_a   1.000
_cell.length_b   1.000
_cell.length_c   1.000
_cell.angle_alpha   90.00
_cell.angle_beta   90.00
_cell.angle_gamma   90.00
#
_symmetry.space_group_name_H-M   'P 1'
#
loop_
_entity.id
_entity.type
_entity.pdbx_description
1 polymer ?
#
loop_
_entity_poly.entity_id
_entity_poly.type
_entity_poly.pdbx_seq_one_letter_code
_entity_poly.pdbx_strand_id
1 'polypeptide(L)' 'MKFTVSSSDIFNVTTVAGKIISSKNNEAILSNFLLEVKDDQLTITSTDNET' A
#
# COMPACT_ATOMS: atom_id res chain seq x y z
N MET A 1 -7.82 -8.73 -10.56
CA MET A 1 -6.55 -8.00 -10.79
C MET A 1 -5.41 -9.03 -10.85
N LYS A 2 -4.48 -8.92 -11.80
CA LYS A 2 -3.33 -9.85 -11.95
C LYS A 2 -2.13 -9.06 -12.47
N PHE A 3 -1.00 -9.13 -11.79
CA PHE A 3 0.25 -8.47 -12.17
C PHE A 3 1.44 -9.34 -11.72
N THR A 4 2.61 -9.08 -12.32
CA THR A 4 3.89 -9.66 -11.89
C THR A 4 4.89 -8.52 -11.78
N VAL A 5 5.51 -8.38 -10.61
CA VAL A 5 6.51 -7.35 -10.32
C VAL A 5 7.71 -7.99 -9.65
N SER A 6 8.84 -7.29 -9.60
CA SER A 6 10.00 -7.79 -8.89
C SER A 6 9.75 -7.76 -7.37
N SER A 7 10.32 -8.74 -6.66
CA SER A 7 10.23 -8.80 -5.20
C SER A 7 10.90 -7.61 -4.52
N SER A 8 11.94 -7.04 -5.13
CA SER A 8 12.62 -5.84 -4.62
C SER A 8 11.76 -4.59 -4.74
N ASP A 9 11.05 -4.43 -5.86
CA ASP A 9 10.23 -3.22 -6.08
C ASP A 9 9.01 -3.22 -5.14
N ILE A 10 8.32 -4.36 -5.01
CA ILE A 10 7.18 -4.47 -4.09
C ILE A 10 7.62 -4.24 -2.64
N PHE A 11 8.79 -4.77 -2.23
CA PHE A 11 9.33 -4.58 -0.89
C PHE A 11 9.65 -3.11 -0.62
N ASN A 12 10.31 -2.42 -1.56
CA ASN A 12 10.66 -1.02 -1.42
C ASN A 12 9.42 -0.13 -1.27
N VAL A 13 8.41 -0.33 -2.13
CA VAL A 13 7.18 0.48 -2.11
C VAL A 13 6.38 0.23 -0.83
N THR A 14 6.18 -1.04 -0.45
CA THR A 14 5.41 -1.38 0.77
C THR A 14 6.11 -0.95 2.05
N THR A 15 7.45 -0.94 2.08
CA THR A 15 8.22 -0.43 3.22
C THR A 15 8.01 1.08 3.41
N VAL A 16 7.90 1.84 2.31
CA VAL A 16 7.65 3.29 2.37
C VAL A 16 6.20 3.56 2.75
N ALA A 17 5.24 2.94 2.07
CA ALA A 17 3.81 3.10 2.33
C ALA A 17 3.43 2.62 3.75
N GLY A 18 4.02 1.53 4.25
CA GLY A 18 3.72 0.99 5.57
C GLY A 18 4.07 1.90 6.75
N LYS A 19 4.89 2.93 6.55
CA LYS A 19 5.29 3.86 7.63
C LYS A 19 4.14 4.68 8.20
N ILE A 20 3.13 4.97 7.38
CA ILE A 20 1.94 5.73 7.78
C ILE A 20 0.84 4.82 8.34
N ILE A 21 0.96 3.50 8.21
CA ILE A 21 0.03 2.57 8.84
C ILE A 21 0.37 2.46 10.34
N SER A 22 -0.49 3.05 11.18
CA SER A 22 -0.35 2.98 12.63
C SER A 22 -0.84 1.64 13.18
N SER A 23 -0.12 1.11 14.18
CA SER A 23 -0.51 -0.11 14.90
C SER A 23 -1.74 0.07 15.80
N LYS A 24 -2.21 1.30 15.98
CA LYS A 24 -3.37 1.66 16.83
C LYS A 24 -4.55 2.22 16.04
N ASN A 25 -4.69 1.83 14.76
CA ASN A 25 -5.84 2.26 13.97
C ASN A 25 -7.14 1.68 14.51
N ASN A 26 -8.12 2.55 14.76
CA ASN A 26 -9.46 2.17 15.21
C ASN A 26 -10.30 1.60 14.06
N GLU A 27 -9.97 1.97 12.82
CA GLU A 27 -10.62 1.48 11.61
C GLU A 27 -9.75 0.43 10.92
N ALA A 28 -10.28 -0.78 10.79
CA ALA A 28 -9.54 -1.90 10.21
C ALA A 28 -9.08 -1.64 8.76
N ILE A 29 -9.78 -0.78 8.01
CA ILE A 29 -9.43 -0.45 6.63
C ILE A 29 -8.13 0.36 6.53
N LEU A 30 -7.84 1.22 7.52
CA LEU A 30 -6.61 2.03 7.59
C LEU A 30 -5.37 1.19 7.90
N SER A 31 -5.55 -0.08 8.27
CA SER A 31 -4.47 -1.05 8.47
C SER A 31 -4.08 -1.81 7.20
N ASN A 32 -4.69 -1.47 6.05
CA ASN A 32 -4.46 -2.16 4.77
C ASN A 32 -3.83 -1.23 3.72
N PHE A 33 -3.28 -1.85 2.68
CA PHE A 33 -2.88 -1.16 1.46
C PHE A 33 -4.02 -1.20 0.44
N LEU A 34 -4.28 -0.08 -0.21
CA LEU A 34 -5.05 -0.03 -1.44
C LEU A 34 -4.12 -0.36 -2.61
N LEU A 35 -4.50 -1.36 -3.39
CA LEU A 35 -3.78 -1.79 -4.60
C LEU A 35 -4.63 -1.48 -5.83
N GLU A 36 -4.10 -0.66 -6.72
CA GLU A 36 -4.73 -0.35 -8.00
C GLU A 36 -3.78 -0.70 -9.14
N VAL A 37 -4.28 -1.48 -10.10
CA VAL A 37 -3.57 -1.76 -11.35
C VAL A 37 -4.35 -1.08 -12.46
N LYS A 38 -3.69 -0.13 -13.11
CA LYS A 38 -4.21 0.59 -14.26
C LYS A 38 -3.13 0.65 -15.32
N ASP A 39 -3.49 0.23 -16.53
CA ASP A 39 -2.56 0.05 -17.63
C ASP A 39 -1.38 -0.85 -17.20
N ASP A 40 -0.14 -0.36 -17.29
CA ASP A 40 1.08 -1.08 -16.85
C ASP A 40 1.64 -0.55 -15.51
N GLN A 41 0.80 0.07 -14.68
CA GLN A 41 1.20 0.64 -13.40
C GLN A 41 0.43 0.01 -12.24
N LEU A 42 1.17 -0.47 -11.24
CA LEU A 42 0.66 -0.82 -9.92
C LEU A 42 0.87 0.36 -8.96
N THR A 43 -0.22 0.91 -8.47
CA THR A 43 -0.24 1.96 -7.45
C THR A 43 -0.58 1.32 -6.09
N ILE A 44 0.22 1.65 -5.08
CA ILE A 44 0.02 1.23 -3.69
C ILE A 44 -0.22 2.47 -2.86
N THR A 45 -1.34 2.53 -2.16
CA THR A 45 -1.74 3.66 -1.32
C THR A 45 -2.02 3.20 0.10
N SER A 46 -1.63 4.01 1.06
CA SER A 46 -1.92 3.88 2.49
C SER A 46 -2.21 5.26 3.04
N THR A 47 -3.08 5.36 4.04
CA THR A 47 -3.47 6.62 4.67
C THR A 47 -3.78 6.36 6.15
N ASP A 48 -3.57 7.37 6.97
CA ASP A 48 -3.90 7.39 8.39
C ASP A 48 -5.12 8.27 8.70
N ASN A 49 -5.87 8.69 7.67
CA ASN A 49 -7.02 9.61 7.74
C ASN A 49 -6.66 11.05 8.17
N GLU A 50 -5.40 11.32 8.46
CA GLU A 50 -4.88 12.67 8.69
C GLU A 50 -4.13 13.21 7.47
N THR A 51 -3.44 12.33 6.73
CA THR A 51 -2.61 12.64 5.55
C THR A 51 -2.88 11.66 4.40
#